data_AF-A0A350QHP7-F1
#
_entry.id   AF-A0A350QHP7-F1
#
_cell.length_a   1.000
_cell.length_b   1.000
_cell.length_c   1.000
_cell.angle_alpha   90.00
_cell.angle_beta   90.00
_cell.angle_gamma   90.00
#
_symmetry.space_group_name_H-M   'P 1'
#
loop_
_entity.id
_entity.type
_entity.pdbx_description
1 polymer ?
#
loop_
_entity_poly.entity_id
_entity_poly.type
_entity_poly.pdbx_seq_one_letter_code
_entity_poly.pdbx_strand_id
1 'polypeptide(L)'
;MFNFQSESQYFVPMLQVLVTLGLVPIISYLRYLYLARAFACPAFPAAKPAIAKHTNNSLKVFMPLTFVCFAFGIAVAWQAQSNQSELFNWDNQAGLMVLFFIAAIPILHIALKQKQLYAILLQYTDTIRTASLKPIKWYQLLSPSLVLAVVAAQLLFVSTVFYFKQHPFPGFAGYANLLGALLLNGVFITTLFTIYRSNQFKAIKLPEHRQAIKSKLLDVNLVIWLIALLNLSLTLWISGTQWVEYKLLVQSLYLQFVIVTMAYTLTLPASVIKAADQP
;
A
#
# COMPACT_ATOMS: atom_id res chain seq x y z
N MET A 1 -16.76 31.24 13.12
CA MET A 1 -16.93 31.08 11.66
C MET A 1 -15.78 30.19 11.22
N PHE A 2 -16.06 28.94 10.85
CA PHE A 2 -15.04 27.94 10.48
C PHE A 2 -14.38 28.41 9.19
N ASN A 3 -13.10 28.81 9.22
CA ASN A 3 -12.37 29.14 8.01
C ASN A 3 -11.73 27.86 7.49
N PHE A 4 -12.46 27.17 6.61
CA PHE A 4 -12.10 25.85 6.10
C PHE A 4 -10.69 25.81 5.50
N GLN A 5 -10.23 26.90 4.87
CA GLN A 5 -8.88 27.00 4.31
C GLN A 5 -7.80 26.99 5.40
N SER A 6 -7.91 27.82 6.44
CA SER A 6 -6.87 27.89 7.49
C SER A 6 -6.87 26.66 8.37
N GLU A 7 -8.02 26.05 8.62
CA GLU A 7 -8.10 24.87 9.47
C GLU A 7 -7.66 23.58 8.74
N SER A 8 -7.98 23.44 7.44
CA SER A 8 -7.58 22.27 6.66
C SER A 8 -6.06 22.20 6.46
N GLN A 9 -5.35 23.32 6.37
CA GLN A 9 -3.89 23.36 6.21
C GLN A 9 -3.14 22.64 7.33
N TYR A 10 -3.66 22.65 8.57
CA TYR A 10 -2.98 22.04 9.72
C TYR A 10 -3.67 20.77 10.22
N PHE A 11 -5.00 20.69 10.13
CA PHE A 11 -5.75 19.49 10.51
C PHE A 11 -5.44 18.30 9.59
N VAL A 12 -5.32 18.53 8.28
CA VAL A 12 -5.11 17.46 7.29
C VAL A 12 -3.77 16.75 7.51
N PRO A 13 -2.62 17.45 7.67
CA PRO A 13 -1.36 16.80 8.02
C PRO A 13 -1.43 16.01 9.33
N MET A 14 -2.06 16.58 10.37
CA MET A 14 -2.19 15.91 11.66
C MET A 14 -3.00 14.62 11.54
N LEU A 15 -4.14 14.66 10.84
CA LEU A 15 -4.96 13.48 10.56
C LEU A 15 -4.17 12.43 9.78
N GLN A 16 -3.41 12.84 8.77
CA GLN A 16 -2.55 11.92 8.02
C GLN A 16 -1.57 11.21 8.95
N VAL A 17 -0.84 11.94 9.79
CA VAL A 17 0.12 11.37 10.74
C VAL A 17 -0.55 10.37 11.66
N LEU A 18 -1.69 10.72 12.27
CA LEU A 18 -2.43 9.83 13.17
C LEU A 18 -2.84 8.53 12.46
N VAL A 19 -3.33 8.62 11.22
CA VAL A 19 -3.77 7.45 10.46
C VAL A 19 -2.56 6.63 9.96
N THR A 20 -1.64 7.25 9.22
CA THR A 20 -0.58 6.52 8.50
C THR A 20 0.59 6.10 9.39
N LEU A 21 0.89 6.86 10.45
CA LEU A 21 2.01 6.57 11.36
C LEU A 21 1.56 6.01 12.70
N GLY A 22 0.31 6.23 13.11
CA GLY A 22 -0.27 5.64 14.32
C GLY A 22 -1.05 4.36 14.02
N LEU A 23 -2.21 4.52 13.39
CA LEU A 23 -3.19 3.44 13.22
C LEU A 23 -2.70 2.31 12.30
N VAL A 24 -2.18 2.65 11.12
CA VAL A 24 -1.82 1.65 10.09
C VAL A 24 -0.67 0.74 10.50
N PRO A 25 0.43 1.22 11.13
CA PRO A 25 1.48 0.34 11.64
C PRO A 25 0.96 -0.64 12.70
N ILE A 26 0.07 -0.20 13.60
CA ILE A 26 -0.57 -1.09 14.59
C ILE A 26 -1.36 -2.18 13.89
N ILE A 27 -2.23 -1.81 12.94
CA ILE A 27 -3.03 -2.78 12.16
C ILE A 27 -2.11 -3.76 11.40
N SER A 28 -1.05 -3.25 10.77
CA SER A 28 -0.07 -4.04 10.02
C SER A 28 0.61 -5.07 10.90
N TYR A 29 0.98 -4.68 12.12
CA TYR A 29 1.57 -5.56 13.11
C TYR A 29 0.60 -6.63 13.61
N LEU A 30 -0.63 -6.26 13.94
CA LEU A 30 -1.66 -7.22 14.36
C LEU A 30 -1.92 -8.27 13.27
N ARG A 31 -1.97 -7.83 12.00
CA ARG A 31 -2.12 -8.73 10.84
C ARG A 31 -0.91 -9.68 10.69
N TYR A 32 0.32 -9.18 10.89
CA TYR A 32 1.52 -10.01 10.88
C TYR A 32 1.56 -11.03 12.02
N LEU A 33 1.20 -10.62 13.24
CA LEU A 33 1.09 -11.53 14.38
C LEU A 33 0.05 -12.61 14.15
N TYR A 34 -1.10 -12.22 13.60
CA TYR A 34 -2.17 -13.15 13.25
C TYR A 34 -1.67 -14.19 12.23
N LEU A 35 -0.95 -13.77 11.19
CA LEU A 35 -0.30 -14.69 10.25
C LEU A 35 0.65 -15.66 10.96
N ALA A 36 1.52 -15.17 11.86
CA ALA A 36 2.48 -16.02 12.54
C ALA A 36 1.81 -17.02 13.50
N ARG A 37 0.79 -16.58 14.25
CA ARG A 37 0.15 -17.39 15.30
C ARG A 37 -0.97 -18.28 14.78
N ALA A 38 -1.86 -17.76 13.93
CA ALA A 38 -3.05 -18.47 13.47
C ALA A 38 -2.78 -19.34 12.24
N PHE A 39 -1.82 -18.98 11.39
CA PHE A 39 -1.49 -19.79 10.21
C PHE A 39 -0.19 -20.56 10.39
N ALA A 40 0.93 -19.88 10.70
CA ALA A 40 2.24 -20.52 10.65
C ALA A 40 2.47 -21.56 11.77
N CYS A 41 2.04 -21.27 13.01
CA CYS A 41 2.22 -22.20 14.14
C CYS A 41 1.39 -23.50 14.02
N PRO A 42 0.11 -23.48 13.59
CA PRO A 42 -0.66 -24.70 13.34
C PRO A 42 -0.14 -25.48 12.14
N ALA A 43 0.12 -24.80 11.02
CA ALA A 43 0.57 -25.47 9.79
C ALA A 43 2.00 -26.06 9.89
N PHE A 44 2.85 -25.53 10.77
CA PHE A 44 4.23 -25.99 10.98
C PHE A 44 4.58 -26.15 12.47
N PRO A 45 4.09 -27.21 13.14
CA PRO A 45 4.31 -27.39 14.59
C PRO A 45 5.79 -27.47 14.98
N ALA A 46 6.62 -28.11 14.15
CA ALA A 46 8.07 -28.21 14.37
C ALA A 46 8.80 -26.86 14.26
N ALA A 47 8.23 -25.88 13.54
CA ALA A 47 8.81 -24.56 13.35
C ALA A 47 8.42 -23.56 14.46
N LYS A 48 7.50 -23.90 15.37
CA LYS A 48 7.01 -23.04 16.46
C LYS A 48 8.12 -22.26 17.21
N PRO A 49 9.22 -22.89 17.68
CA PRO A 49 10.28 -22.14 18.38
C PRO A 49 11.00 -21.14 17.47
N ALA A 50 11.25 -21.49 16.21
CA ALA A 50 11.86 -20.60 15.23
C ALA A 50 10.95 -19.42 14.88
N ILE A 51 9.64 -19.67 14.70
CA ILE A 51 8.62 -18.65 14.45
C ILE A 51 8.53 -17.67 15.63
N ALA A 52 8.50 -18.19 16.87
CA ALA A 52 8.45 -17.36 18.07
C ALA A 52 9.69 -16.47 18.21
N LYS A 53 10.89 -17.03 18.00
CA LYS A 53 12.15 -16.28 18.02
C LYS A 53 12.18 -15.18 16.95
N HIS A 54 11.80 -15.51 15.72
CA HIS A 54 11.76 -14.56 14.61
C HIS A 54 10.75 -13.43 14.84
N THR A 55 9.55 -13.78 15.33
CA THR A 55 8.49 -12.81 15.61
C THR A 55 8.88 -11.87 16.74
N ASN A 56 9.49 -12.38 17.81
CA ASN A 56 9.96 -11.56 18.93
C ASN A 56 11.11 -10.63 18.52
N ASN A 57 12.06 -11.12 17.74
CA ASN A 57 13.14 -10.27 17.22
C ASN A 57 12.62 -9.19 16.26
N SER A 58 11.62 -9.52 15.45
CA SER A 58 10.96 -8.54 14.58
C SER A 58 10.24 -7.47 15.41
N LEU A 59 9.62 -7.83 16.53
CA LEU A 59 8.95 -6.90 17.44
C LEU A 59 9.91 -5.88 18.05
N LYS A 60 11.08 -6.35 18.51
CA LYS A 60 12.10 -5.51 19.14
C LYS A 60 12.60 -4.38 18.24
N VAL A 61 12.53 -4.56 16.92
CA VAL A 61 12.93 -3.53 15.94
C VAL A 61 11.72 -2.74 15.46
N PHE A 62 10.58 -3.40 15.25
CA PHE A 62 9.39 -2.77 14.69
C PHE A 62 8.78 -1.69 15.61
N MET A 63 8.69 -1.95 16.91
CA MET A 63 8.11 -0.99 17.87
C MET A 63 8.91 0.31 17.96
N PRO A 64 10.25 0.29 18.22
CA PRO A 64 11.01 1.53 18.28
C PRO A 64 11.02 2.24 16.92
N LEU A 65 11.10 1.52 15.80
CA LEU A 65 11.01 2.12 14.47
C LEU A 65 9.69 2.87 14.26
N THR A 66 8.57 2.22 14.57
CA THR A 66 7.23 2.81 14.45
C THR A 66 7.08 4.02 15.37
N PHE A 67 7.55 3.90 16.62
CA PHE A 67 7.51 5.00 17.58
C PHE A 67 8.33 6.20 17.12
N VAL A 68 9.55 5.99 16.61
CA VAL A 68 10.40 7.05 16.08
C VAL A 68 9.74 7.74 14.88
N CYS A 69 9.21 6.97 13.92
CA CYS A 69 8.51 7.53 12.78
C CYS A 69 7.25 8.32 13.19
N PHE A 70 6.49 7.82 14.16
CA PHE A 70 5.30 8.49 14.69
C PHE A 70 5.65 9.77 15.45
N ALA A 71 6.59 9.70 16.39
CA ALA A 71 7.05 10.86 17.16
C ALA A 71 7.61 11.96 16.24
N PHE A 72 8.37 11.58 15.22
CA PHE A 72 8.86 12.51 14.21
C PHE A 72 7.71 13.16 13.43
N GLY A 73 6.74 12.37 12.94
CA GLY A 73 5.58 12.90 12.23
C GLY A 73 4.75 13.87 13.08
N ILE A 74 4.52 13.53 14.35
CA ILE A 74 3.83 14.40 15.31
C ILE A 74 4.62 15.69 15.55
N ALA A 75 5.94 15.60 15.76
CA ALA A 75 6.78 16.78 15.98
C ALA A 75 6.72 17.74 14.79
N VAL A 76 6.80 17.22 13.56
CA VAL A 76 6.70 18.04 12.34
C VAL A 76 5.33 18.69 12.20
N ALA A 77 4.25 17.92 12.35
CA ALA A 77 2.88 18.44 12.24
C ALA A 77 2.58 19.47 13.35
N TRP A 78 3.06 19.22 14.57
CA TRP A 78 2.91 20.12 15.70
C TRP A 78 3.68 21.42 15.50
N GLN A 79 4.93 21.36 15.03
CA GLN A 79 5.75 22.54 14.73
C GLN A 79 5.10 23.42 13.66
N ALA A 80 4.57 22.81 12.60
CA ALA A 80 3.85 23.52 11.54
C ALA A 80 2.61 24.23 12.09
N GLN A 81 1.82 23.53 12.92
CA GLN A 81 0.65 24.11 13.59
C GLN A 81 1.02 25.26 14.55
N SER A 82 2.04 25.08 15.40
CA SER A 82 2.41 26.05 16.43
C SER A 82 2.95 27.35 15.84
N ASN A 83 3.70 27.24 14.74
CA ASN A 83 4.35 28.37 14.10
C ASN A 83 3.55 28.95 12.94
N GLN A 84 2.38 28.39 12.64
CA GLN A 84 1.58 28.72 11.46
C GLN A 84 2.43 28.68 10.17
N SER A 85 3.29 27.66 10.07
CA SER A 85 4.21 27.47 8.95
C SER A 85 3.82 26.26 8.13
N GLU A 86 4.32 26.19 6.89
CA GLU A 86 4.17 24.99 6.07
C GLU A 86 4.98 23.81 6.65
N LEU A 87 4.61 22.59 6.25
CA LEU A 87 5.30 21.37 6.64
C LEU A 87 6.77 21.43 6.19
N PHE A 88 7.71 21.28 7.14
CA PHE A 88 9.15 21.41 6.90
C PHE A 88 9.59 22.78 6.35
N ASN A 89 8.74 23.82 6.42
CA ASN A 89 8.88 25.07 5.68
C ASN A 89 8.98 24.88 4.16
N TRP A 90 8.40 23.80 3.66
CA TRP A 90 8.26 23.47 2.24
C TRP A 90 6.78 23.48 1.85
N ASP A 91 6.50 23.51 0.56
CA ASP A 91 5.14 23.32 0.05
C ASP A 91 4.46 22.11 0.71
N ASN A 92 3.26 22.34 1.26
CA ASN A 92 2.54 21.35 2.06
C ASN A 92 2.29 20.04 1.30
N GLN A 93 2.17 20.05 -0.03
CA GLN A 93 1.99 18.82 -0.81
C GLN A 93 3.27 17.98 -0.82
N ALA A 94 4.43 18.62 -0.92
CA ALA A 94 5.72 17.96 -0.77
C ALA A 94 5.90 17.42 0.66
N GLY A 95 5.54 18.20 1.67
CA GLY A 95 5.58 17.78 3.07
C GLY A 95 4.71 16.55 3.36
N LEU A 96 3.47 16.51 2.85
CA LEU A 96 2.60 15.34 2.96
C LEU A 96 3.19 14.11 2.28
N MET A 97 3.89 14.29 1.16
CA MET A 97 4.54 13.18 0.45
C MET A 97 5.74 12.61 1.23
N VAL A 98 6.54 13.47 1.88
CA VAL A 98 7.62 13.04 2.78
C VAL A 98 7.05 12.24 3.95
N LEU A 99 5.98 12.72 4.59
CA LEU A 99 5.31 12.00 5.68
C LEU A 99 4.77 10.65 5.22
N PHE A 100 4.25 10.55 3.99
CA PHE A 100 3.85 9.27 3.40
C PHE A 100 5.03 8.30 3.24
N PHE A 101 6.19 8.76 2.74
CA PHE A 101 7.36 7.89 2.62
C PHE A 101 7.87 7.41 3.97
N ILE A 102 7.85 8.28 4.99
CA ILE A 102 8.17 7.89 6.37
C ILE A 102 7.18 6.84 6.87
N ALA A 103 5.89 6.99 6.58
CA ALA A 103 4.86 6.01 6.95
C ALA A 103 5.01 4.66 6.24
N ALA A 104 5.58 4.63 5.04
CA ALA A 104 5.86 3.40 4.33
C ALA A 104 6.98 2.56 4.99
N ILE A 105 7.94 3.18 5.69
CA ILE A 105 9.08 2.51 6.32
C ILE A 105 8.68 1.34 7.25
N PRO A 106 7.82 1.53 8.27
CA PRO A 106 7.42 0.43 9.15
C PRO A 106 6.64 -0.68 8.42
N ILE A 107 5.85 -0.32 7.40
CA ILE A 107 5.08 -1.29 6.60
C ILE A 107 6.01 -2.15 5.76
N LEU A 108 6.98 -1.52 5.07
CA LEU A 108 8.01 -2.22 4.31
C LEU A 108 8.84 -3.13 5.21
N HIS A 109 9.17 -2.68 6.43
CA HIS A 109 9.85 -3.52 7.41
C HIS A 109 9.07 -4.80 7.72
N ILE A 110 7.76 -4.70 8.04
CA ILE A 110 6.93 -5.89 8.29
C ILE A 110 6.81 -6.76 7.04
N ALA A 111 6.64 -6.19 5.85
CA ALA A 111 6.56 -6.96 4.61
C ALA A 111 7.85 -7.78 4.38
N LEU A 112 9.02 -7.22 4.67
CA LEU A 112 10.29 -7.95 4.64
C LEU A 112 10.35 -9.05 5.71
N LYS A 113 9.89 -8.79 6.94
CA LYS A 113 9.82 -9.80 8.00
C LYS A 113 8.86 -10.94 7.68
N GLN A 114 7.74 -10.64 7.02
CA GLN A 114 6.82 -11.63 6.48
C GLN A 114 7.50 -12.50 5.42
N LYS A 115 8.25 -11.91 4.49
CA LYS A 115 9.05 -12.68 3.51
C LYS A 115 10.06 -13.60 4.20
N GLN A 116 10.76 -13.11 5.22
CA GLN A 116 11.70 -13.91 6.02
C GLN A 116 10.99 -15.04 6.77
N LEU A 117 9.79 -14.79 7.31
CA LEU A 117 8.97 -15.82 7.94
C LEU A 117 8.67 -16.97 6.97
N TYR A 118 8.21 -16.68 5.74
CA TYR A 118 7.98 -17.73 4.74
C TYR A 118 9.26 -18.50 4.37
N ALA A 119 10.42 -17.85 4.37
CA ALA A 119 11.69 -18.53 4.14
C ALA A 119 12.04 -19.51 5.27
N ILE A 120 11.72 -19.16 6.54
CA ILE A 120 11.84 -20.09 7.68
C ILE A 120 10.89 -21.28 7.47
N LEU A 121 9.62 -21.04 7.15
CA LEU A 121 8.65 -22.13 6.93
C LEU A 121 9.10 -23.12 5.85
N LEU A 122 9.76 -22.62 4.80
CA LEU A 122 10.30 -23.45 3.72
C LEU A 122 11.31 -24.49 4.20
N GLN A 123 12.06 -24.21 5.28
CA GLN A 123 13.04 -25.14 5.87
C GLN A 123 12.38 -26.32 6.58
N TYR A 124 11.12 -26.18 6.97
CA TYR A 124 10.34 -27.19 7.70
C TYR A 124 9.26 -27.84 6.81
N THR A 125 9.34 -27.66 5.49
CA THR A 125 8.40 -28.27 4.55
C THR A 125 8.99 -29.55 3.98
N ASP A 126 8.19 -30.63 3.89
CA ASP A 126 8.58 -31.85 3.21
C ASP A 126 8.96 -31.59 1.75
N THR A 127 9.87 -32.41 1.20
CA THR A 127 10.36 -32.29 -0.18
C THR A 127 9.29 -32.56 -1.24
N ILE A 128 8.19 -33.24 -0.87
CA ILE A 128 7.12 -33.63 -1.80
C ILE A 128 6.18 -32.45 -2.05
N ARG A 129 6.17 -31.96 -3.30
CA ARG A 129 5.31 -30.86 -3.75
C ARG A 129 4.23 -31.39 -4.69
N THR A 130 3.00 -30.96 -4.45
CA THR A 130 1.94 -31.11 -5.46
C THR A 130 2.06 -29.98 -6.49
N ALA A 131 2.27 -30.37 -7.74
CA ALA A 131 2.26 -29.48 -8.89
C ALA A 131 0.89 -29.58 -9.57
N SER A 132 0.23 -28.44 -9.81
CA SER A 132 -0.89 -28.40 -10.74
C SER A 132 -0.31 -28.22 -12.14
N LEU A 133 -0.60 -29.18 -13.03
CA LEU A 133 -0.19 -29.14 -14.45
C LEU A 133 -1.10 -28.27 -15.31
N LYS A 134 -2.14 -27.64 -14.72
CA LYS A 134 -3.08 -26.83 -15.50
C LYS A 134 -2.48 -25.46 -15.82
N PRO A 135 -2.52 -25.01 -17.09
CA PRO A 135 -2.09 -23.67 -17.45
C PRO A 135 -3.00 -22.65 -16.77
N ILE A 136 -2.40 -21.75 -16.00
CA ILE A 136 -3.12 -20.68 -15.30
C ILE A 136 -3.42 -19.57 -16.31
N LYS A 137 -4.69 -19.25 -16.49
CA LYS A 137 -5.12 -18.15 -17.38
C LYS A 137 -5.06 -16.82 -16.63
N TRP A 138 -4.79 -15.72 -17.33
CA TRP A 138 -4.62 -14.41 -16.71
C TRP A 138 -5.86 -13.95 -15.91
N TYR A 139 -7.06 -14.24 -16.39
CA TYR A 139 -8.33 -13.86 -15.73
C TYR A 139 -8.66 -14.70 -14.48
N GLN A 140 -7.91 -15.78 -14.23
CA GLN A 140 -7.98 -16.55 -12.99
C GLN A 140 -7.01 -16.02 -11.93
N LEU A 141 -6.18 -15.05 -12.31
CA LEU A 141 -5.14 -14.47 -11.48
C LEU A 141 -5.37 -12.98 -11.24
N LEU A 142 -5.94 -12.27 -12.22
CA LEU A 142 -6.33 -10.87 -12.13
C LEU A 142 -7.85 -10.78 -12.23
N SER A 143 -8.47 -10.01 -11.34
CA SER A 143 -9.90 -9.71 -11.45
C SER A 143 -10.21 -8.95 -12.75
N PRO A 144 -11.03 -9.49 -13.68
CA PRO A 144 -11.32 -8.84 -14.95
C PRO A 144 -12.00 -7.47 -14.80
N SER A 145 -12.84 -7.32 -13.77
CA SER A 145 -13.52 -6.05 -13.48
C SER A 145 -12.54 -4.98 -13.01
N LEU A 146 -11.54 -5.34 -12.20
CA LEU A 146 -10.48 -4.41 -11.79
C LEU A 146 -9.58 -4.02 -12.96
N VAL A 147 -9.23 -4.96 -13.84
CA VAL A 147 -8.48 -4.66 -15.06
C VAL A 147 -9.25 -3.68 -15.94
N LEU A 148 -10.55 -3.93 -16.16
CA LEU A 148 -11.40 -3.02 -16.93
C LEU A 148 -11.48 -1.63 -16.28
N ALA A 149 -11.61 -1.56 -14.95
CA ALA A 149 -11.62 -0.30 -14.22
C ALA A 149 -10.31 0.48 -14.38
N VAL A 150 -9.14 -0.19 -14.33
CA VAL A 150 -7.84 0.44 -14.57
C VAL A 150 -7.75 0.98 -16.00
N VAL A 151 -8.21 0.22 -16.99
CA VAL A 151 -8.25 0.68 -18.40
C VAL A 151 -9.16 1.91 -18.54
N ALA A 152 -10.36 1.88 -17.93
CA ALA A 152 -11.28 3.01 -17.94
C ALA A 152 -10.68 4.25 -17.27
N ALA A 153 -10.01 4.11 -16.13
CA ALA A 153 -9.32 5.20 -15.44
C ALA A 153 -8.15 5.75 -16.26
N GLN A 154 -7.44 4.91 -16.99
CA GLN A 154 -6.38 5.34 -17.91
C GLN A 154 -6.95 6.18 -19.06
N LEU A 155 -8.07 5.74 -19.67
CA LEU A 155 -8.75 6.50 -20.73
C LEU A 155 -9.29 7.83 -20.19
N LEU A 156 -9.84 7.84 -18.98
CA LEU A 156 -10.30 9.06 -18.30
C LEU A 156 -9.13 10.04 -18.10
N PHE A 157 -7.98 9.57 -17.63
CA PHE A 157 -6.81 10.42 -17.43
C PHE A 157 -6.32 11.01 -18.75
N VAL A 158 -6.18 10.17 -19.80
CA VAL A 158 -5.78 10.64 -21.13
C VAL A 158 -6.75 11.70 -21.65
N SER A 159 -8.06 11.45 -21.55
CA SER A 159 -9.10 12.39 -21.96
C SER A 159 -9.02 13.71 -21.18
N THR A 160 -8.74 13.64 -19.88
CA THR A 160 -8.54 14.82 -19.02
C THR A 160 -7.34 15.64 -19.48
N VAL A 161 -6.22 15.01 -19.83
CA VAL A 161 -5.05 15.70 -20.39
C VAL A 161 -5.36 16.38 -21.72
N PHE A 162 -6.09 15.72 -22.63
CA PHE A 162 -6.51 16.32 -23.90
C PHE A 162 -7.44 17.53 -23.68
N TYR A 163 -8.37 17.44 -22.73
CA TYR A 163 -9.26 18.55 -22.38
C TYR A 163 -8.48 19.77 -21.89
N PHE A 164 -7.60 19.60 -20.90
CA PHE A 164 -6.78 20.70 -20.36
C PHE A 164 -5.67 21.16 -21.29
N LYS A 165 -5.34 20.38 -22.34
CA LYS A 165 -4.49 20.88 -23.42
C LYS A 165 -5.21 21.95 -24.26
N GLN A 166 -6.52 21.83 -24.42
CA GLN A 166 -7.35 22.84 -25.09
C GLN A 166 -7.75 23.99 -24.13
N HIS A 167 -7.84 23.69 -22.83
CA HIS A 167 -8.20 24.65 -21.79
C HIS A 167 -7.08 24.75 -20.74
N PRO A 168 -5.89 25.29 -21.08
CA PRO A 168 -4.74 25.26 -20.19
C PRO A 168 -4.94 26.14 -18.95
N PHE A 169 -4.38 25.71 -17.84
CA PHE A 169 -4.30 26.47 -16.59
C PHE A 169 -2.84 26.61 -16.14
N PRO A 170 -2.51 27.57 -15.26
CA PRO A 170 -1.14 27.75 -14.76
C PRO A 170 -0.59 26.48 -14.10
N GLY A 171 0.59 26.04 -14.51
CA GLY A 171 1.22 24.81 -14.00
C GLY A 171 0.80 23.53 -14.71
N PHE A 172 -0.08 23.58 -15.73
CA PHE A 172 -0.39 22.41 -16.55
C PHE A 172 0.78 22.01 -17.45
N ALA A 173 1.35 20.81 -17.22
CA ALA A 173 2.53 20.32 -17.95
C ALA A 173 2.26 19.81 -19.39
N GLY A 174 1.06 19.99 -19.95
CA GLY A 174 0.74 19.52 -21.30
C GLY A 174 0.83 17.99 -21.43
N TYR A 175 1.36 17.52 -22.56
CA TYR A 175 1.55 16.09 -22.80
C TYR A 175 2.63 15.45 -21.92
N ALA A 176 3.46 16.22 -21.21
CA ALA A 176 4.40 15.65 -20.26
C ALA A 176 3.69 14.95 -19.08
N ASN A 177 2.44 15.31 -18.78
CA ASN A 177 1.60 14.56 -17.84
C ASN A 177 1.42 13.08 -18.26
N LEU A 178 1.41 12.79 -19.56
CA LEU A 178 1.32 11.42 -20.08
C LEU A 178 2.61 10.63 -19.82
N LEU A 179 3.77 11.28 -19.85
CA LEU A 179 5.04 10.65 -19.47
C LEU A 179 5.03 10.27 -17.99
N GLY A 180 4.51 11.14 -17.12
CA GLY A 180 4.34 10.84 -15.70
C GLY A 180 3.46 9.60 -15.48
N ALA A 181 2.32 9.52 -16.17
CA ALA A 181 1.46 8.33 -16.12
C ALA A 181 2.12 7.08 -16.70
N LEU A 182 2.92 7.21 -17.76
CA LEU A 182 3.66 6.08 -18.33
C LEU A 182 4.67 5.49 -17.33
N LEU A 183 5.44 6.35 -16.65
CA LEU A 183 6.37 5.92 -15.60
C LEU A 183 5.63 5.23 -14.45
N LEU A 184 4.51 5.81 -14.01
CA LEU A 184 3.66 5.24 -12.98
C LEU A 184 3.13 3.85 -13.38
N ASN A 185 2.63 3.71 -14.61
CA ASN A 185 2.20 2.44 -15.17
C ASN A 185 3.33 1.41 -15.19
N GLY A 186 4.55 1.82 -15.54
CA GLY A 186 5.75 0.98 -15.49
C GLY A 186 6.01 0.39 -14.10
N VAL A 187 5.86 1.19 -13.04
CA VAL A 187 6.00 0.73 -11.64
C VAL A 187 4.95 -0.35 -11.30
N PHE A 188 3.69 -0.13 -11.65
CA PHE A 188 2.63 -1.09 -11.37
C PHE A 188 2.78 -2.38 -12.18
N ILE A 189 3.13 -2.30 -13.46
CA ILE A 189 3.39 -3.47 -14.32
C ILE A 189 4.58 -4.28 -13.78
N THR A 190 5.67 -3.61 -13.39
CA THR A 190 6.85 -4.26 -12.78
C THR A 190 6.48 -4.97 -11.48
N THR A 191 5.61 -4.36 -10.67
CA THR A 191 5.11 -4.96 -9.43
C THR A 191 4.24 -6.19 -9.71
N LEU A 192 3.32 -6.14 -10.69
CA LEU A 192 2.53 -7.30 -11.13
C LEU A 192 3.45 -8.46 -11.57
N PHE A 193 4.44 -8.16 -12.40
CA PHE A 193 5.41 -9.16 -12.87
C PHE A 193 6.21 -9.78 -11.71
N THR A 194 6.65 -8.96 -10.77
CA THR A 194 7.39 -9.40 -9.57
C THR A 194 6.55 -10.30 -8.68
N ILE A 195 5.28 -9.94 -8.42
CA ILE A 195 4.36 -10.77 -7.64
C ILE A 195 4.09 -12.10 -8.35
N TYR A 196 3.83 -12.05 -9.66
CA TYR A 196 3.58 -13.24 -10.47
C TYR A 196 4.77 -14.22 -10.43
N ARG A 197 5.99 -13.72 -10.65
CA ARG A 197 7.24 -14.50 -10.62
C ARG A 197 7.71 -14.87 -9.21
N SER A 198 7.11 -14.30 -8.16
CA SER A 198 7.55 -14.53 -6.79
C SER A 198 7.45 -16.01 -6.40
N ASN A 199 8.52 -16.49 -5.79
CA ASN A 199 8.66 -17.83 -5.21
C ASN A 199 8.46 -17.84 -3.69
N GLN A 200 8.06 -16.71 -3.09
CA GLN A 200 7.94 -16.54 -1.64
C GLN A 200 6.98 -17.53 -0.99
N PHE A 201 5.93 -17.96 -1.71
CA PHE A 201 4.88 -18.81 -1.16
C PHE A 201 5.12 -20.32 -1.36
N LYS A 202 6.36 -20.73 -1.69
CA LYS A 202 6.71 -22.15 -1.91
C LYS A 202 6.49 -23.04 -0.68
N ALA A 203 6.54 -22.48 0.53
CA ALA A 203 6.28 -23.22 1.77
C ALA A 203 4.82 -23.73 1.86
N ILE A 204 3.88 -23.09 1.16
CA ILE A 204 2.46 -23.47 1.21
C ILE A 204 2.25 -24.68 0.28
N LYS A 205 1.82 -25.83 0.83
CA LYS A 205 1.71 -27.11 0.11
C LYS A 205 0.71 -27.05 -1.07
N LEU A 206 -0.48 -26.52 -0.86
CA LEU A 206 -1.56 -26.53 -1.87
C LEU A 206 -1.37 -25.44 -2.95
N PRO A 207 -1.37 -25.80 -4.26
CA PRO A 207 -1.29 -24.84 -5.36
C PRO A 207 -2.37 -23.77 -5.35
N GLU A 208 -3.60 -24.14 -4.99
CA GLU A 208 -4.76 -23.24 -4.96
C GLU A 208 -4.58 -22.12 -3.93
N HIS A 209 -4.03 -22.43 -2.75
CA HIS A 209 -3.73 -21.43 -1.73
C HIS A 209 -2.62 -20.47 -2.15
N ARG A 210 -1.58 -20.98 -2.83
CA ARG A 210 -0.53 -20.13 -3.43
C ARG A 210 -1.14 -19.19 -4.47
N GLN A 211 -2.03 -19.69 -5.31
CA GLN A 211 -2.71 -18.88 -6.31
C GLN A 211 -3.63 -17.84 -5.67
N ALA A 212 -4.40 -18.19 -4.64
CA ALA A 212 -5.28 -17.26 -3.94
C ALA A 212 -4.50 -16.09 -3.30
N ILE A 213 -3.34 -16.36 -2.70
CA ILE A 213 -2.48 -15.31 -2.15
C ILE A 213 -1.93 -14.42 -3.26
N LYS A 214 -1.43 -15.01 -4.36
CA LYS A 214 -0.93 -14.22 -5.51
C LYS A 214 -2.03 -13.36 -6.12
N SER A 215 -3.21 -13.93 -6.39
CA SER A 215 -4.36 -13.21 -6.92
C SER A 215 -4.71 -12.00 -6.06
N LYS A 216 -4.80 -12.19 -4.74
CA LYS A 216 -5.06 -11.10 -3.80
C LYS A 216 -4.01 -9.98 -3.87
N LEU A 217 -2.73 -10.32 -3.91
CA LEU A 217 -1.66 -9.32 -3.98
C LEU A 217 -1.71 -8.53 -5.29
N LEU A 218 -2.06 -9.21 -6.39
CA LEU A 218 -2.24 -8.56 -7.69
C LEU A 218 -3.49 -7.67 -7.69
N ASP A 219 -4.60 -8.11 -7.11
CA ASP A 219 -5.82 -7.30 -6.98
C ASP A 219 -5.57 -6.05 -6.13
N VAL A 220 -4.82 -6.17 -5.01
CA VAL A 220 -4.40 -5.01 -4.21
C VAL A 220 -3.57 -4.03 -5.06
N ASN A 221 -2.62 -4.54 -5.85
CA ASN A 221 -1.82 -3.70 -6.74
C ASN A 221 -2.69 -3.01 -7.81
N LEU A 222 -3.68 -3.70 -8.39
CA LEU A 222 -4.64 -3.12 -9.33
C LEU A 222 -5.51 -2.03 -8.68
N VAL A 223 -5.95 -2.22 -7.43
CA VAL A 223 -6.71 -1.19 -6.69
C VAL A 223 -5.87 0.05 -6.45
N ILE A 224 -4.62 -0.11 -6.01
CA ILE A 224 -3.71 1.04 -5.81
C ILE A 224 -3.46 1.75 -7.15
N TRP A 225 -3.26 0.99 -8.24
CA TRP A 225 -3.08 1.55 -9.58
C TRP A 225 -4.31 2.35 -10.06
N LEU A 226 -5.50 1.76 -9.92
CA LEU A 226 -6.76 2.41 -10.24
C LEU A 226 -6.90 3.76 -9.50
N ILE A 227 -6.70 3.74 -8.19
CA ILE A 227 -6.84 4.95 -7.36
C ILE A 227 -5.77 5.99 -7.70
N ALA A 228 -4.54 5.57 -8.05
CA ALA A 228 -3.50 6.49 -8.49
C ALA A 228 -3.89 7.21 -9.81
N LEU A 229 -4.43 6.50 -10.79
CA LEU A 229 -4.90 7.09 -12.05
C LEU A 229 -6.10 8.04 -11.85
N LEU A 230 -7.04 7.65 -11.01
CA LEU A 230 -8.18 8.51 -10.65
C LEU A 230 -7.70 9.76 -9.91
N ASN A 231 -6.74 9.63 -8.99
CA ASN A 231 -6.19 10.77 -8.27
C ASN A 231 -5.43 11.74 -9.18
N LEU A 232 -4.68 11.23 -10.18
CA LEU A 232 -4.04 12.09 -11.19
C LEU A 232 -5.08 12.91 -11.96
N SER A 233 -6.17 12.27 -12.39
CA SER A 233 -7.25 12.94 -13.11
C SER A 233 -7.92 14.00 -12.22
N LEU A 234 -8.27 13.62 -11.00
CA LEU A 234 -8.92 14.50 -10.03
C LEU A 234 -8.04 15.70 -9.66
N THR A 235 -6.73 15.50 -9.51
CA THR A 235 -5.78 16.59 -9.22
C THR A 235 -5.71 17.61 -10.35
N LEU A 236 -5.76 17.16 -11.62
CA LEU A 236 -5.84 18.07 -12.76
C LEU A 236 -7.15 18.87 -12.76
N TRP A 237 -8.28 18.21 -12.50
CA TRP A 237 -9.58 18.88 -12.39
C TRP A 237 -9.62 19.89 -11.25
N ILE A 238 -9.12 19.54 -10.07
CA ILE A 238 -9.01 20.46 -8.92
C ILE A 238 -8.15 21.67 -9.27
N SER A 239 -7.04 21.47 -9.96
CA SER A 239 -6.11 22.55 -10.31
C SER A 239 -6.62 23.43 -11.45
N GLY A 240 -7.42 22.87 -12.37
CA GLY A 240 -8.03 23.58 -13.49
C GLY A 240 -9.40 24.19 -13.20
N THR A 241 -9.91 24.06 -11.97
CA THR A 241 -11.20 24.61 -11.54
C THR A 241 -11.04 25.46 -10.27
N GLN A 242 -12.15 25.98 -9.73
CA GLN A 242 -12.13 26.79 -8.51
C GLN A 242 -11.93 25.96 -7.21
N TRP A 243 -11.69 24.65 -7.31
CA TRP A 243 -11.63 23.73 -6.17
C TRP A 243 -10.24 23.56 -5.57
N VAL A 244 -9.29 24.43 -5.92
CA VAL A 244 -7.87 24.37 -5.51
C VAL A 244 -7.70 24.22 -4.00
N GLU A 245 -8.63 24.77 -3.21
CA GLU A 245 -8.65 24.69 -1.74
C GLU A 245 -8.69 23.25 -1.21
N TYR A 246 -9.28 22.30 -1.96
CA TYR A 246 -9.38 20.90 -1.57
C TYR A 246 -8.15 20.06 -1.91
N LYS A 247 -7.14 20.65 -2.57
CA LYS A 247 -5.97 19.92 -3.09
C LYS A 247 -5.21 19.16 -2.00
N LEU A 248 -4.98 19.80 -0.86
CA LEU A 248 -4.28 19.17 0.27
C LEU A 248 -5.09 18.02 0.89
N LEU A 249 -6.39 18.23 1.06
CA LEU A 249 -7.30 17.22 1.60
C LEU A 249 -7.33 15.98 0.69
N VAL A 250 -7.54 16.17 -0.61
CA VAL A 250 -7.61 15.08 -1.60
C VAL A 250 -6.30 14.30 -1.67
N GLN A 251 -5.16 15.00 -1.69
CA GLN A 251 -3.86 14.34 -1.65
C GLN A 251 -3.67 13.53 -0.37
N SER A 252 -4.03 14.08 0.78
CA SER A 252 -3.89 13.36 2.04
C SER A 252 -4.76 12.11 2.11
N LEU A 253 -6.03 12.22 1.68
CA LEU A 253 -6.94 11.08 1.60
C LEU A 253 -6.40 9.99 0.67
N TYR A 254 -5.87 10.40 -0.50
CA TYR A 254 -5.20 9.48 -1.42
C TYR A 254 -4.03 8.75 -0.76
N LEU A 255 -3.11 9.48 -0.12
CA LEU A 255 -1.93 8.88 0.54
C LEU A 255 -2.31 7.95 1.70
N GLN A 256 -3.31 8.33 2.51
CA GLN A 256 -3.87 7.49 3.56
C GLN A 256 -4.46 6.20 2.98
N PHE A 257 -5.26 6.32 1.92
CA PHE A 257 -5.86 5.17 1.25
C PHE A 257 -4.80 4.20 0.71
N VAL A 258 -3.75 4.72 0.06
CA VAL A 258 -2.65 3.90 -0.46
C VAL A 258 -1.97 3.14 0.67
N ILE A 259 -1.61 3.81 1.77
CA ILE A 259 -0.95 3.19 2.93
C ILE A 259 -1.83 2.12 3.59
N VAL A 260 -3.12 2.40 3.80
CA VAL A 260 -4.08 1.44 4.37
C VAL A 260 -4.21 0.21 3.47
N THR A 261 -4.30 0.42 2.16
CA THR A 261 -4.42 -0.66 1.18
C THR A 261 -3.14 -1.47 1.09
N MET A 262 -1.97 -0.83 1.20
CA MET A 262 -0.68 -1.52 1.33
C MET A 262 -0.64 -2.43 2.56
N ALA A 263 -1.11 -1.96 3.73
CA ALA A 263 -1.18 -2.81 4.92
C ALA A 263 -2.08 -4.05 4.74
N TYR A 264 -3.06 -4.00 3.82
CA TYR A 264 -3.91 -5.14 3.50
C TYR A 264 -3.15 -6.29 2.81
N THR A 265 -2.00 -6.03 2.16
CA THR A 265 -1.17 -7.10 1.56
C THR A 265 -0.63 -8.08 2.61
N LEU A 266 -0.55 -7.66 3.87
CA LEU A 266 -0.07 -8.47 4.98
C LEU A 266 -1.09 -9.53 5.43
N THR A 267 -2.32 -9.50 4.91
CA THR A 267 -3.35 -10.48 5.28
C THR A 267 -3.41 -11.67 4.36
N LEU A 268 -3.71 -12.83 4.92
CA LEU A 268 -4.03 -14.02 4.14
C LEU A 268 -5.46 -13.99 3.60
N PRO A 269 -5.74 -14.68 2.48
CA PRO A 269 -7.10 -14.99 2.07
C PRO A 269 -7.79 -15.91 3.10
N ALA A 270 -9.09 -15.71 3.32
CA ALA A 270 -9.88 -16.51 4.27
C ALA A 270 -9.84 -18.03 3.97
N SER A 271 -9.75 -18.40 2.68
CA SER A 271 -9.62 -19.79 2.24
C SER A 271 -8.35 -20.47 2.74
N VAL A 272 -7.26 -19.72 2.92
CA VAL A 272 -5.98 -20.23 3.42
C VAL A 272 -6.00 -20.37 4.94
N ILE A 273 -6.71 -19.48 5.64
CA ILE A 273 -6.83 -19.50 7.10
C ILE A 273 -7.67 -20.71 7.53
N LYS A 274 -8.87 -20.89 6.93
CA LYS A 274 -9.78 -21.99 7.28
C LYS A 274 -9.18 -23.38 7.03
N ALA A 275 -8.29 -23.51 6.06
CA ALA A 275 -7.62 -24.78 5.76
C ALA A 275 -6.51 -25.14 6.78
N ALA A 276 -5.99 -24.17 7.54
CA ALA A 276 -5.02 -24.44 8.60
C ALA A 276 -5.68 -24.92 9.91
N ASP A 277 -6.99 -24.70 10.05
CA ASP A 277 -7.80 -25.13 11.20
C ASP A 277 -8.33 -26.57 11.06
N GLN A 278 -8.14 -27.21 9.90
CA GLN A 278 -8.55 -28.59 9.65
C GLN A 278 -7.32 -29.51 9.80
N PRO A 279 -7.35 -30.48 10.74
CA PRO A 279 -6.20 -31.34 11.06
C PRO A 279 -5.79 -32.26 9.92
#